data_AF-A0A8J2JBY6-F1
#
_entry.id   AF-A0A8J2JBY6-F1
#
_cell.length_a   1.000
_cell.length_b   1.000
_cell.length_c   1.000
_cell.angle_alpha   90.00
_cell.angle_beta   90.00
_cell.angle_gamma   90.00
#
_symmetry.space_group_name_H-M   'P 1'
#
loop_
_entity.id
_entity.type
_entity.pdbx_description
1 polymer ?
#
loop_
_entity_poly.entity_id
_entity_poly.type
_entity_poly.pdbx_seq_one_letter_code
_entity_poly.pdbx_strand_id
1 'polypeptide(L)' 'KAEYVWNKNQFDKINATETDYLLGLFSYDHLDYVMDMDDTKDPTLPEMAKKAIEILSKNPKGYFLFIE' A
#
# COMPACT_ATOMS: atom_id res chain seq x y z
N LYS A 1 -9.16 -8.78 9.32
CA LYS A 1 -9.92 -8.39 8.11
C LYS A 1 -9.00 -8.36 6.90
N ALA A 2 -9.46 -8.78 5.72
CA ALA A 2 -8.69 -8.69 4.47
C ALA A 2 -9.30 -7.61 3.57
N GLU A 3 -8.46 -6.78 2.94
CA GLU A 3 -8.88 -5.71 2.03
C GLU A 3 -8.11 -5.77 0.70
N TYR A 4 -8.81 -5.44 -0.39
CA TYR A 4 -8.25 -5.32 -1.73
C TYR A 4 -8.48 -3.90 -2.24
N VAL A 5 -7.42 -3.26 -2.74
CA VAL A 5 -7.45 -1.89 -3.25
C VAL A 5 -6.72 -1.79 -4.58
N TRP A 6 -7.18 -0.88 -5.43
CA TRP A 6 -6.59 -0.68 -6.76
C TRP A 6 -6.47 0.77 -7.18
N ASN A 7 -6.77 1.72 -6.30
CA ASN A 7 -6.59 3.15 -6.53
C ASN A 7 -6.27 3.88 -5.22
N LYS A 8 -5.76 5.11 -5.36
CA LYS A 8 -5.37 5.98 -4.24
C LYS A 8 -6.48 6.21 -3.22
N ASN A 9 -7.70 6.47 -3.69
CA ASN A 9 -8.84 6.75 -2.83
C ASN A 9 -9.22 5.56 -1.93
N GLN A 10 -9.08 4.33 -2.42
CA GLN A 10 -9.29 3.13 -1.62
C GLN A 10 -8.11 2.90 -0.67
N PHE A 11 -6.88 3.06 -1.18
CA PHE A 11 -5.67 2.94 -0.39
C PHE A 11 -5.64 3.87 0.82
N ASP A 12 -6.03 5.14 0.64
CA ASP A 12 -6.04 6.15 1.71
C ASP A 12 -7.09 5.87 2.79
N LYS A 13 -8.14 5.11 2.46
CA LYS A 13 -9.19 4.71 3.41
C LYS A 13 -8.81 3.48 4.24
N ILE A 14 -7.69 2.83 3.94
CA ILE A 14 -7.27 1.64 4.69
C ILE A 14 -6.94 2.02 6.13
N ASN A 15 -7.71 1.42 7.05
CA ASN A 15 -7.40 1.44 8.46
C ASN A 15 -6.36 0.36 8.77
N ALA A 16 -5.10 0.79 8.94
CA ALA A 16 -3.98 -0.13 9.18
C ALA A 16 -4.11 -0.90 10.49
N THR A 17 -4.79 -0.37 11.52
CA THR A 17 -4.96 -1.05 12.81
C THR A 17 -5.91 -2.25 12.71
N GLU A 18 -6.93 -2.16 11.86
CA GLU A 18 -7.99 -3.17 11.70
C GLU A 18 -7.75 -4.16 10.54
N THR A 19 -6.89 -3.79 9.59
CA THR A 19 -6.61 -4.60 8.39
C THR A 19 -5.50 -5.61 8.66
N ASP A 20 -5.80 -6.91 8.61
CA ASP A 20 -4.82 -7.98 8.83
C ASP A 20 -4.07 -8.34 7.55
N TYR A 21 -4.77 -8.28 6.41
CA TYR A 21 -4.22 -8.57 5.09
C TYR A 21 -4.64 -7.48 4.10
N LEU A 22 -3.67 -6.94 3.36
CA LEU A 22 -3.91 -5.92 2.33
C LEU A 22 -3.24 -6.38 1.03
N LEU A 23 -4.02 -6.39 -0.06
CA LEU A 23 -3.51 -6.52 -1.42
C LEU A 23 -3.81 -5.22 -2.18
N GLY A 24 -2.76 -4.50 -2.58
CA GLY A 24 -2.85 -3.29 -3.40
C GLY A 24 -2.27 -3.52 -4.79
N LEU A 25 -3.11 -3.45 -5.83
CA LEU A 25 -2.69 -3.55 -7.24
C LEU A 25 -3.14 -2.31 -7.99
N PHE A 26 -2.24 -1.36 -8.20
CA PHE A 26 -2.57 -0.01 -8.71
C PHE A 26 -2.45 0.14 -10.23
N SER A 27 -1.76 -0.77 -10.90
CA SER A 27 -1.65 -0.80 -12.36
C SER A 27 -1.94 -2.21 -12.90
N TYR A 28 -2.28 -2.29 -14.18
CA TYR A 28 -2.42 -3.57 -14.89
C TYR A 28 -1.07 -4.29 -15.04
N ASP A 29 0.02 -3.53 -15.15
CA ASP A 29 1.38 -4.03 -15.31
C ASP A 29 2.32 -3.26 -14.37
N HIS A 30 3.26 -2.48 -14.89
CA HIS A 30 4.12 -1.63 -14.08
C HIS A 30 3.40 -0.35 -13.64
N LEU A 31 3.79 0.15 -12.46
CA LEU A 31 3.43 1.52 -12.06
C LEU A 31 4.11 2.52 -12.99
N ASP A 32 3.43 3.63 -13.25
CA ASP A 32 4.00 4.72 -14.03
C ASP A 32 5.25 5.28 -13.33
N TYR A 33 6.21 5.75 -14.13
CA TYR A 33 7.37 6.45 -13.58
C TYR A 33 6.92 7.70 -12.84
N VAL A 34 7.63 8.07 -11.77
CA VAL A 34 7.31 9.23 -10.93
C VAL A 34 7.15 10.53 -11.74
N MET A 35 7.83 10.67 -12.89
CA MET A 35 7.71 11.84 -13.75
C MET A 35 6.36 11.93 -14.50
N ASP A 36 5.76 10.78 -14.79
CA ASP A 36 4.53 10.65 -15.57
C ASP A 36 3.31 10.27 -14.70
N MET A 37 3.57 9.91 -13.44
CA MET A 37 2.59 9.44 -12.48
C MET A 37 1.58 10.54 -12.10
N ASP A 38 0.31 10.15 -12.02
CA ASP A 38 -0.77 10.97 -11.47
C ASP A 38 -0.99 10.60 -9.99
N ASP A 39 -0.44 11.42 -9.09
CA ASP A 39 -0.53 11.24 -7.62
C ASP A 39 -1.98 11.22 -7.08
N THR A 40 -2.97 11.58 -7.91
CA THR A 40 -4.39 11.47 -7.55
C THR A 40 -4.98 10.09 -7.80
N LYS A 41 -4.33 9.27 -8.63
CA LYS A 41 -4.80 7.94 -9.04
C LYS A 41 -4.08 6.83 -8.31
N ASP A 42 -2.76 6.96 -8.15
CA ASP A 42 -1.90 5.91 -7.63
C ASP A 42 -1.14 6.37 -6.37
N PRO A 43 -0.86 5.46 -5.42
CA PRO A 43 -0.02 5.77 -4.28
C PRO A 43 1.47 5.72 -4.66
N THR A 44 2.22 6.65 -4.10
CA THR A 44 3.67 6.70 -4.28
C THR A 44 4.37 5.57 -3.52
N LEU A 45 5.59 5.21 -3.91
CA LEU A 45 6.39 4.20 -3.22
C LEU A 45 6.56 4.48 -1.70
N PRO A 46 6.87 5.72 -1.26
CA PRO A 46 6.93 6.03 0.16
C PRO A 46 5.59 5.86 0.89
N GLU A 47 4.46 6.16 0.25
CA GLU A 47 3.13 5.96 0.84
C GLU A 47 2.82 4.47 1.01
N MET A 48 3.10 3.65 -0.01
CA MET A 48 2.95 2.20 0.05
C MET A 48 3.82 1.59 1.17
N ALA A 49 5.09 1.99 1.24
CA ALA A 49 6.01 1.55 2.28
C ALA A 49 5.51 1.90 3.69
N LYS A 50 5.04 3.14 3.89
CA LYS A 50 4.49 3.59 5.16
C LYS A 50 3.29 2.75 5.58
N LYS A 51 2.34 2.52 4.67
CA LYS A 51 1.14 1.71 4.97
C LYS A 51 1.49 0.26 5.28
N ALA A 52 2.44 -0.32 4.55
CA ALA A 52 2.94 -1.67 4.80
C ALA A 52 3.57 -1.78 6.20
N ILE A 53 4.40 -0.80 6.59
CA ILE A 53 5.00 -0.72 7.93
C ILE A 53 3.91 -0.61 9.00
N GLU A 54 2.90 0.25 8.82
CA GLU A 54 1.80 0.42 9.77
C GLU A 54 1.04 -0.89 10.03
N ILE A 55 0.78 -1.68 8.98
CA ILE A 55 0.07 -2.96 9.08
C ILE A 55 0.98 -4.04 9.71
N LEU A 56 2.21 -4.18 9.22
CA LEU A 56 3.13 -5.24 9.64
C LEU A 56 3.66 -5.06 11.06
N SER A 57 3.82 -3.81 11.51
CA SER A 57 4.31 -3.48 12.86
C SER A 57 3.35 -3.92 13.98
N LYS A 58 2.12 -4.33 13.65
CA LYS A 58 1.19 -4.94 14.60
C LYS A 58 1.68 -6.28 15.12
N ASN A 59 2.58 -6.96 14.41
CA ASN A 59 3.12 -8.24 14.85
C ASN A 59 4.31 -8.03 15.80
N PRO A 60 4.19 -8.35 17.11
CA PRO A 60 5.28 -8.16 18.07
C PRO A 60 6.46 -9.10 17.84
N LYS A 61 6.31 -10.14 17.00
CA LYS A 61 7.41 -11.05 16.62
C LYS A 61 8.29 -10.48 15.50
N GLY A 62 7.98 -9.29 14.99
CA GLY A 62 8.65 -8.67 13.86
C GLY A 62 8.04 -9.06 12.51
N TYR A 63 8.63 -8.53 11.44
CA TYR A 63 8.20 -8.75 10.07
C TYR A 63 9.38 -8.63 9.10
N PHE A 64 9.21 -9.20 7.92
CA PHE A 64 10.07 -8.94 6.77
C PHE A 64 9.29 -8.09 5.77
N LEU A 65 9.92 -7.06 5.23
CA LEU A 65 9.35 -6.18 4.22
C LEU A 65 10.37 -5.98 3.10
N PHE A 66 9.96 -6.27 1.88
CA PHE A 66 10.70 -6.01 0.65
C PHE A 66 10.03 -4.84 -0.07
N ILE A 67 10.83 -3.89 -0.56
CA ILE A 67 10.38 -2.68 -1.26
C ILE A 67 11.26 -2.55 -2.49
N GLU A 68 10.63 -2.41 -3.66
CA GLU A 68 11.25 -2.19 -4.97
C GLU A 68 10.53 -1.05 -5.69
#